data_AF-A0A231GVE1-F1
#
_entry.id   AF-A0A231GVE1-F1
#
_cell.length_a   1.000
_cell.length_b   1.000
_cell.length_c   1.000
_cell.angle_alpha   90.00
_cell.angle_beta   90.00
_cell.angle_gamma   90.00
#
_symmetry.space_group_name_H-M   'P 1'
#
loop_
_entity.id
_entity.type
_entity.pdbx_description
1 polymer ?
#
loop_
_entity_poly.entity_id
_entity_poly.type
_entity_poly.pdbx_seq_one_letter_code
_entity_poly.pdbx_strand_id
1 'polypeptide(L)'
;MISARNPSPRPATCGFTPEILPEPLNSAEPGLFRLAEAAVDHPDGIVRDVVYPVVGEKTLRELVKEAKANDQAFAARVRTVLRSSYSNHYRRMLPALLAALEFRCNNTAYRPVMVAVELLQRYAGIDGKVRFYDSHALAPLDGIVPKAWREAVVDEKGRIERIAYELCVLVALRDAIRRREIYVDGGNRWRNPEDDLPGDFDTAREVHYAAIRQPLDPTQFIAGLQSG
;
A
#
# COMPACT_ATOMS: atom_id res chain seq x y z
N MET A 1 -25.41 -19.56 50.91
CA MET A 1 -25.65 -19.91 49.49
C MET A 1 -24.56 -19.24 48.67
N ILE A 2 -23.78 -20.07 47.99
CA ILE A 2 -22.52 -19.71 47.33
C ILE A 2 -22.79 -19.06 45.96
N SER A 3 -21.95 -18.06 45.69
CA SER A 3 -21.68 -17.35 44.44
C SER A 3 -21.83 -18.16 43.14
N ALA A 4 -22.47 -17.55 42.13
CA ALA A 4 -22.14 -17.74 40.72
C ALA A 4 -22.68 -16.56 39.88
N ARG A 5 -21.99 -15.41 39.90
CA ARG A 5 -22.07 -14.48 38.77
C ARG A 5 -21.18 -15.05 37.68
N ASN A 6 -21.80 -15.55 36.63
CA ASN A 6 -21.11 -16.01 35.42
C ASN A 6 -20.47 -14.79 34.74
N PRO A 7 -19.13 -14.70 34.62
CA PRO A 7 -18.52 -13.62 33.86
C PRO A 7 -18.73 -13.91 32.37
N SER A 8 -19.40 -13.00 31.66
CA SER A 8 -19.45 -12.98 30.21
C SER A 8 -18.03 -13.06 29.64
N PRO A 9 -17.74 -13.93 28.65
CA PRO A 9 -16.44 -13.91 28.00
C PRO A 9 -16.30 -12.57 27.29
N ARG A 10 -15.35 -11.76 27.75
CA ARG A 10 -14.93 -10.56 27.02
C ARG A 10 -14.47 -11.04 25.63
N PRO A 11 -14.86 -10.38 24.53
CA PRO A 11 -14.29 -10.70 23.24
C PRO A 11 -12.77 -10.56 23.37
N ALA A 12 -12.06 -11.63 23.02
CA ALA A 12 -10.62 -11.58 22.88
C ALA A 12 -10.32 -10.44 21.91
N THR A 13 -9.83 -9.32 22.43
CA THR A 13 -9.23 -8.27 21.63
C THR A 13 -8.10 -8.94 20.88
N CYS A 14 -8.34 -9.25 19.60
CA CYS A 14 -7.29 -9.63 18.68
C CYS A 14 -6.36 -8.41 18.65
N GLY A 15 -5.26 -8.52 19.39
CA GLY A 15 -4.30 -7.46 19.61
C GLY A 15 -3.65 -7.05 18.30
N PHE A 16 -4.34 -6.18 17.56
CA PHE A 16 -3.79 -5.43 16.46
C PHE A 16 -3.15 -4.16 17.02
N THR A 17 -2.14 -4.33 17.87
CA THR A 17 -1.06 -3.35 17.90
C THR A 17 0.05 -3.99 17.11
N PRO A 18 0.34 -3.40 15.95
CA PRO A 18 1.66 -2.85 15.97
C PRO A 18 1.75 -1.52 15.21
N GLU A 19 2.05 -0.46 15.94
CA GLU A 19 3.13 0.41 15.46
C GLU A 19 4.39 -0.46 15.36
N ILE A 20 4.53 -1.23 14.26
CA ILE A 20 5.85 -1.57 13.78
C ILE A 20 6.30 -0.26 13.14
N LEU A 21 6.77 0.67 13.95
CA LEU A 21 7.57 1.79 13.45
C LEU A 21 9.01 1.28 13.40
N PRO A 22 9.80 1.71 12.40
CA PRO A 22 11.23 1.44 12.43
C PRO A 22 11.78 1.97 13.76
N GLU A 23 12.61 1.17 14.44
CA GLU A 23 13.33 1.63 15.63
C GLU A 23 14.09 2.90 15.26
N PRO A 24 14.00 3.99 16.06
CA PRO A 24 14.69 5.23 15.77
C PRO A 24 16.21 4.99 15.71
N LEU A 25 16.88 5.68 14.78
CA LEU A 25 18.34 5.66 14.62
C LEU A 25 19.01 6.37 15.82
N ASN A 26 19.02 5.71 16.99
CA ASN A 26 19.50 6.27 18.27
C ASN A 26 20.99 6.68 18.26
N SER A 27 21.78 6.31 17.24
CA SER A 27 23.20 6.63 17.10
C SER A 27 23.47 7.96 16.36
N ALA A 28 22.47 8.58 15.73
CA ALA A 28 22.66 9.59 14.67
C ALA A 28 22.24 11.03 15.02
N GLU A 29 21.47 11.22 16.10
CA GLU A 29 20.76 12.49 16.37
C GLU A 29 21.67 13.74 16.40
N PRO A 30 22.86 13.75 17.06
CA PRO A 30 23.69 14.95 17.13
C PRO A 30 24.37 15.32 15.80
N GLY A 31 24.48 14.37 14.86
CA GLY A 31 25.05 14.61 13.53
C GLY A 31 24.01 15.18 12.56
N LEU A 32 22.79 14.65 12.60
CA LEU A 32 21.69 15.07 11.73
C LEU A 32 21.26 16.52 12.00
N PHE A 33 21.22 16.94 13.28
CA PHE A 33 20.93 18.33 13.63
C PHE A 33 21.95 19.31 13.06
N ARG A 34 23.24 19.02 13.20
CA ARG A 34 24.32 19.87 12.67
C ARG A 34 24.34 19.92 11.15
N LEU A 35 23.98 18.81 10.48
CA LEU A 35 23.80 18.79 9.03
C LEU A 35 22.63 19.69 8.60
N ALA A 36 21.51 19.63 9.32
CA ALA A 36 20.33 20.46 9.04
C ALA A 36 20.63 21.95 9.24
N GLU A 37 21.32 22.32 10.32
CA GLU A 37 21.79 23.69 10.56
C GLU A 37 22.68 24.18 9.40
N ALA A 38 23.71 23.41 9.02
CA ALA A 38 24.61 23.79 7.93
C ALA A 38 23.89 23.96 6.58
N ALA A 39 22.87 23.15 6.31
CA ALA A 39 22.06 23.25 5.10
C ALA A 39 21.12 24.47 5.10
N VAL A 40 20.61 24.87 6.26
CA VAL A 40 19.76 26.08 6.42
C VAL A 40 20.60 27.35 6.35
N ASP A 41 21.78 27.36 6.98
CA ASP A 41 22.67 28.52 7.02
C ASP A 41 23.35 28.79 5.67
N HIS A 42 23.55 27.75 4.86
CA HIS A 42 24.22 27.83 3.57
C HIS A 42 23.44 27.05 2.48
N PRO A 43 22.25 27.56 2.08
CA PRO A 43 21.36 26.82 1.17
C PRO A 43 21.96 26.59 -0.22
N ASP A 44 22.80 27.52 -0.69
CA ASP A 44 23.46 27.44 -2.00
C ASP A 44 24.92 26.94 -1.91
N GLY A 45 25.35 26.51 -0.71
CA GLY A 45 26.72 26.08 -0.46
C GLY A 45 27.06 24.73 -1.10
N ILE A 46 28.31 24.57 -1.54
CA ILE A 46 28.78 23.29 -2.06
C ILE A 46 28.84 22.29 -0.90
N VAL A 47 28.16 21.16 -1.03
CA VAL A 47 28.05 20.10 -0.01
C VAL A 47 29.42 19.70 0.58
N ARG A 48 30.44 19.61 -0.27
CA ARG A 48 31.80 19.25 0.13
C ARG A 48 32.43 20.26 1.11
N ASP A 49 32.09 21.54 0.97
CA ASP A 49 32.69 22.64 1.71
C ASP A 49 31.86 23.05 2.93
N VAL A 50 30.55 22.77 2.90
CA VAL A 50 29.59 23.13 3.96
C VAL A 50 29.21 21.95 4.84
N VAL A 51 28.88 20.80 4.24
CA VAL A 51 28.27 19.68 4.95
C VAL A 51 29.33 18.71 5.49
N TYR A 52 30.32 18.34 4.67
CA TYR A 52 31.34 17.35 5.06
C TYR A 52 32.27 17.77 6.20
N PRO A 53 32.61 19.06 6.38
CA PRO A 53 33.37 19.49 7.57
C PRO A 53 32.57 19.35 8.86
N VAL A 54 31.24 19.52 8.79
CA VAL A 54 30.34 19.48 9.95
C VAL A 54 29.97 18.03 10.31
N VAL A 55 29.72 17.20 9.29
CA VAL A 55 29.50 15.77 9.41
C VAL A 55 30.32 15.04 8.36
N GLY A 56 31.33 14.28 8.80
CA GLY A 56 32.25 13.60 7.90
C GLY A 56 31.55 12.69 6.88
N GLU A 57 32.03 12.70 5.64
CA GLU A 57 31.46 11.90 4.54
C GLU A 57 31.33 10.42 4.89
N LYS A 58 32.31 9.87 5.61
CA LYS A 58 32.29 8.48 6.09
C LYS A 58 31.10 8.22 7.01
N THR A 59 30.83 9.12 7.95
CA THR A 59 29.70 9.03 8.88
C THR A 59 28.37 9.10 8.12
N LEU A 60 28.24 9.99 7.12
CA LEU A 60 27.04 10.04 6.28
C LEU A 60 26.83 8.76 5.47
N ARG A 61 27.90 8.17 4.93
CA ARG A 61 27.82 6.87 4.22
C ARG A 61 27.41 5.74 5.16
N GLU A 62 27.91 5.72 6.38
CA GLU A 62 27.54 4.74 7.41
C GLU A 62 26.07 4.90 7.83
N LEU A 63 25.60 6.14 8.03
CA LEU A 63 24.19 6.43 8.34
C LEU A 63 23.25 6.01 7.21
N VAL A 64 23.60 6.27 5.95
CA VAL A 64 22.81 5.81 4.80
C VAL A 64 22.78 4.27 4.74
N LYS A 65 23.90 3.61 5.06
CA LYS A 65 23.99 2.15 5.10
C LYS A 65 23.13 1.57 6.23
N GLU A 66 23.18 2.16 7.41
CA GLU A 66 22.40 1.76 8.58
C GLU A 66 20.90 1.97 8.35
N ALA A 67 20.49 3.13 7.83
CA ALA A 67 19.10 3.40 7.47
C ALA A 67 18.56 2.37 6.46
N LYS A 68 19.32 2.10 5.39
CA LYS A 68 18.95 1.07 4.40
C LYS A 68 18.88 -0.34 5.02
N ALA A 69 19.80 -0.69 5.91
CA ALA A 69 19.80 -1.97 6.59
C ALA A 69 18.62 -2.11 7.55
N ASN A 70 18.26 -1.04 8.28
CA ASN A 70 17.11 -1.00 9.17
C ASN A 70 15.81 -1.13 8.38
N ASP A 71 15.66 -0.42 7.26
CA ASP A 71 14.50 -0.55 6.35
C ASP A 71 14.35 -1.97 5.81
N GLN A 72 15.47 -2.61 5.43
CA GLN A 72 15.46 -4.00 4.95
C GLN A 72 15.11 -4.98 6.08
N ALA A 73 15.67 -4.82 7.27
CA ALA A 73 15.38 -5.65 8.44
C ALA A 73 13.94 -5.49 8.90
N PHE A 74 13.43 -4.26 8.90
CA PHE A 74 12.04 -3.92 9.17
C PHE A 74 11.10 -4.54 8.14
N ALA A 75 11.37 -4.37 6.84
CA ALA A 75 10.60 -4.99 5.77
C ALA A 75 10.59 -6.52 5.88
N ALA A 76 11.73 -7.13 6.23
CA ALA A 76 11.82 -8.58 6.46
C ALA A 76 11.02 -9.03 7.70
N ARG A 77 11.01 -8.24 8.77
CA ARG A 77 10.23 -8.51 9.99
C ARG A 77 8.73 -8.36 9.75
N VAL A 78 8.31 -7.27 9.11
CA VAL A 78 6.94 -7.02 8.65
C VAL A 78 6.47 -8.17 7.75
N ARG A 79 7.31 -8.59 6.79
CA ARG A 79 7.03 -9.73 5.92
C ARG A 79 6.81 -11.02 6.72
N THR A 80 7.66 -11.30 7.71
CA THR A 80 7.54 -12.51 8.54
C THR A 80 6.23 -12.52 9.34
N VAL A 81 5.90 -11.40 9.99
CA VAL A 81 4.69 -11.26 10.81
C VAL A 81 3.44 -11.31 9.95
N LEU A 82 3.38 -10.54 8.86
CA LEU A 82 2.25 -10.54 7.92
C LEU A 82 2.06 -11.92 7.30
N ARG A 83 3.14 -12.58 6.87
CA ARG A 83 3.09 -13.92 6.28
C ARG A 83 2.52 -14.95 7.26
N SER A 84 2.97 -14.95 8.50
CA SER A 84 2.51 -15.90 9.52
C SER A 84 1.03 -15.68 9.86
N SER A 85 0.63 -14.43 10.13
CA SER A 85 -0.76 -14.10 10.44
C SER A 85 -1.71 -14.42 9.28
N TYR A 86 -1.31 -14.06 8.06
CA TYR A 86 -2.08 -14.31 6.85
C TYR A 86 -2.25 -15.81 6.57
N SER A 87 -1.16 -16.57 6.58
CA SER A 87 -1.19 -18.01 6.26
C SER A 87 -2.02 -18.82 7.25
N ASN A 88 -2.00 -18.43 8.54
CA ASN A 88 -2.62 -19.20 9.61
C ASN A 88 -4.11 -18.87 9.80
N HIS A 89 -4.49 -17.60 9.67
CA HIS A 89 -5.84 -17.15 10.05
C HIS A 89 -6.63 -16.61 8.85
N TYR A 90 -6.11 -15.58 8.19
CA TYR A 90 -6.88 -14.83 7.19
C TYR A 90 -7.11 -15.59 5.90
N ARG A 91 -6.17 -16.43 5.46
CA ARG A 91 -6.27 -17.17 4.20
C ARG A 91 -7.46 -18.14 4.15
N ARG A 92 -8.00 -18.55 5.30
CA ARG A 92 -9.20 -19.40 5.38
C ARG A 92 -10.50 -18.64 5.15
N MET A 93 -10.58 -17.39 5.61
CA MET A 93 -11.80 -16.59 5.54
C MET A 93 -11.85 -15.70 4.30
N LEU A 94 -10.69 -15.21 3.88
CA LEU A 94 -10.58 -14.23 2.83
C LEU A 94 -11.20 -14.65 1.48
N PRO A 95 -11.05 -15.90 1.01
CA PRO A 95 -11.67 -16.29 -0.26
C PRO A 95 -13.20 -16.17 -0.25
N ALA A 96 -13.85 -16.56 0.85
CA ALA A 96 -15.29 -16.42 1.00
C ALA A 96 -15.72 -14.94 1.03
N LEU A 97 -14.94 -14.08 1.70
CA LEU A 97 -15.18 -12.64 1.69
C LEU A 97 -15.04 -12.05 0.29
N LEU A 98 -13.95 -12.37 -0.42
CA LEU A 98 -13.72 -11.88 -1.77
C LEU A 98 -14.77 -12.38 -2.77
N ALA A 99 -15.34 -13.57 -2.57
CA ALA A 99 -16.39 -14.12 -3.41
C ALA A 99 -17.77 -13.48 -3.13
N ALA A 100 -18.00 -13.01 -1.90
CA ALA A 100 -19.25 -12.34 -1.53
C ALA A 100 -19.33 -10.88 -1.98
N LEU A 101 -18.20 -10.29 -2.42
CA LEU A 101 -18.11 -8.89 -2.83
C LEU A 101 -18.02 -8.82 -4.35
N GLU A 102 -18.91 -8.03 -4.96
CA GLU A 102 -18.86 -7.77 -6.38
C GLU A 102 -18.00 -6.54 -6.66
N PHE A 103 -16.72 -6.77 -6.97
CA PHE A 103 -15.80 -5.71 -7.33
C PHE A 103 -16.04 -5.22 -8.76
N ARG A 104 -16.04 -3.91 -8.95
CA ARG A 104 -16.15 -3.22 -10.24
C ARG A 104 -15.03 -2.20 -10.37
N CYS A 105 -14.69 -1.85 -11.61
CA CYS A 105 -13.56 -0.97 -11.93
C CYS A 105 -13.78 -0.28 -13.27
N ASN A 106 -13.83 1.04 -13.27
CA ASN A 106 -13.98 1.85 -14.48
C ASN A 106 -12.61 2.27 -15.06
N ASN A 107 -11.58 2.32 -14.21
CA ASN A 107 -10.23 2.71 -14.59
C ASN A 107 -9.41 1.52 -15.10
N THR A 108 -9.04 1.54 -16.38
CA THR A 108 -8.27 0.47 -17.02
C THR A 108 -6.89 0.25 -16.38
N ALA A 109 -6.30 1.27 -15.76
CA ALA A 109 -5.02 1.16 -15.06
C ALA A 109 -5.05 0.18 -13.86
N TYR A 110 -6.23 -0.06 -13.27
CA TYR A 110 -6.40 -0.97 -12.13
C TYR A 110 -6.95 -2.35 -12.52
N ARG A 111 -7.13 -2.62 -13.83
CA ARG A 111 -7.52 -3.95 -14.32
C ARG A 111 -6.57 -5.07 -13.89
N PRO A 112 -5.24 -4.88 -13.78
CA PRO A 112 -4.36 -5.91 -13.24
C PRO A 112 -4.78 -6.40 -11.85
N VAL A 113 -5.22 -5.49 -10.97
CA VAL A 113 -5.69 -5.83 -9.62
C VAL A 113 -6.94 -6.71 -9.68
N MET A 114 -7.89 -6.39 -10.57
CA MET A 114 -9.10 -7.22 -10.78
C MET A 114 -8.74 -8.64 -11.22
N VAL A 115 -7.85 -8.77 -12.21
CA VAL A 115 -7.34 -10.07 -12.68
C VAL A 115 -6.67 -10.87 -11.56
N ALA A 116 -5.93 -10.19 -10.69
CA ALA A 116 -5.29 -10.84 -9.56
C ALA A 116 -6.28 -11.29 -8.47
N VAL A 117 -7.35 -10.54 -8.22
CA VAL A 117 -8.43 -10.96 -7.32
C VAL A 117 -9.16 -12.20 -7.86
N GLU A 118 -9.45 -12.23 -9.16
CA GLU A 118 -10.02 -13.40 -9.83
C GLU A 118 -9.08 -14.62 -9.73
N LEU A 119 -7.77 -14.41 -9.84
CA LEU A 119 -6.79 -15.46 -9.61
C LEU A 119 -6.87 -16.00 -8.17
N LEU A 120 -7.02 -15.14 -7.16
CA LEU A 120 -7.16 -15.59 -5.76
C LEU A 120 -8.42 -16.44 -5.58
N GLN A 121 -9.53 -16.04 -6.18
CA GLN A 121 -10.78 -16.80 -6.13
C GLN A 121 -10.64 -18.16 -6.83
N ARG A 122 -10.01 -18.24 -8.00
CA ARG A 122 -9.74 -19.52 -8.69
C ARG A 122 -8.87 -20.47 -7.86
N TYR A 123 -7.97 -19.93 -7.05
CA TYR A 123 -7.09 -20.72 -6.18
C TYR A 123 -7.64 -20.93 -4.76
N ALA A 124 -8.88 -20.50 -4.47
CA ALA A 124 -9.50 -20.61 -3.15
C ALA A 124 -9.60 -22.06 -2.63
N GLY A 125 -9.89 -23.01 -3.54
CA GLY A 125 -10.03 -24.43 -3.22
C GLY A 125 -8.74 -25.24 -3.27
N ILE A 126 -7.62 -24.63 -3.69
CA ILE A 126 -6.34 -25.31 -3.80
C ILE A 126 -5.67 -25.37 -2.42
N ASP A 127 -5.16 -26.55 -2.05
CA ASP A 127 -4.47 -26.78 -0.77
C ASP A 127 -3.49 -25.63 -0.47
N GLY A 128 -3.62 -25.04 0.73
CA GLY A 128 -2.78 -23.94 1.18
C GLY A 128 -1.29 -24.30 1.26
N LYS A 129 -0.95 -25.59 1.30
CA LYS A 129 0.44 -26.09 1.23
C LYS A 129 1.07 -25.95 -0.16
N VAL A 130 0.27 -25.83 -1.21
CA VAL A 130 0.78 -25.56 -2.56
C VAL A 130 1.39 -24.15 -2.55
N ARG A 131 2.71 -24.10 -2.72
CA ARG A 131 3.52 -22.90 -2.51
C ARG A 131 3.50 -21.93 -3.69
N PHE A 132 3.37 -22.41 -4.91
CA PHE A 132 3.47 -21.61 -6.13
C PHE A 132 2.19 -21.68 -6.95
N TYR A 133 1.90 -20.64 -7.72
CA TYR A 133 0.90 -20.73 -8.79
C TYR A 133 1.41 -21.62 -9.92
N ASP A 134 0.47 -22.17 -10.69
CA ASP A 134 0.78 -22.82 -11.96
C ASP A 134 1.48 -21.85 -12.93
N SER A 135 2.39 -22.35 -13.76
CA SER A 135 3.15 -21.52 -14.71
C SER A 135 2.28 -20.82 -15.76
N HIS A 136 1.08 -21.34 -16.03
CA HIS A 136 0.11 -20.75 -16.96
C HIS A 136 -0.94 -19.88 -16.24
N ALA A 137 -0.85 -19.74 -14.92
CA ALA A 137 -1.74 -18.86 -14.19
C ALA A 137 -1.45 -17.40 -14.53
N LEU A 138 -2.50 -16.65 -14.89
CA LEU A 138 -2.39 -15.22 -15.16
C LEU A 138 -2.23 -14.44 -13.85
N ALA A 139 -0.99 -14.15 -13.47
CA ALA A 139 -0.62 -13.45 -12.24
C ALA A 139 0.16 -12.16 -12.56
N PRO A 140 -0.53 -11.03 -12.81
CA PRO A 140 0.13 -9.77 -13.15
C PRO A 140 1.02 -9.26 -12.00
N LEU A 141 2.26 -8.89 -12.32
CA LEU A 141 3.19 -8.34 -11.32
C LEU A 141 3.17 -6.81 -11.30
N ASP A 142 2.95 -6.17 -12.44
CA ASP A 142 2.92 -4.71 -12.57
C ASP A 142 1.62 -4.14 -11.98
N GLY A 143 1.74 -3.03 -11.24
CA GLY A 143 0.62 -2.45 -10.49
C GLY A 143 0.20 -3.21 -9.23
N ILE A 144 0.79 -4.39 -8.97
CA ILE A 144 0.47 -5.23 -7.80
C ILE A 144 1.67 -5.45 -6.90
N VAL A 145 2.81 -5.85 -7.46
CA VAL A 145 4.00 -6.22 -6.70
C VAL A 145 4.99 -5.05 -6.72
N PRO A 146 5.21 -4.36 -5.59
CA PRO A 146 6.23 -3.32 -5.50
C PRO A 146 7.61 -3.86 -5.87
N LYS A 147 8.47 -3.02 -6.46
CA LYS A 147 9.82 -3.44 -6.89
C LYS A 147 10.61 -4.10 -5.76
N ALA A 148 10.56 -3.52 -4.56
CA ALA A 148 11.22 -4.04 -3.37
C ALA A 148 10.71 -5.44 -2.92
N TRP A 149 9.56 -5.88 -3.43
CA TRP A 149 8.94 -7.17 -3.09
C TRP A 149 9.09 -8.19 -4.22
N ARG A 150 9.72 -7.85 -5.35
CA ARG A 150 9.83 -8.77 -6.49
C ARG A 150 10.58 -10.05 -6.15
N GLU A 151 11.74 -9.94 -5.52
CA GLU A 151 12.55 -11.09 -5.07
C GLU A 151 11.84 -11.93 -3.99
N ALA A 152 10.87 -11.33 -3.29
CA ALA A 152 10.07 -12.02 -2.30
C ALA A 152 8.95 -12.86 -2.93
N VAL A 153 8.48 -12.46 -4.10
CA VAL A 153 7.29 -13.00 -4.78
C VAL A 153 7.67 -13.95 -5.90
N VAL A 154 8.73 -13.64 -6.64
CA VAL A 154 9.19 -14.43 -7.79
C VAL A 154 10.52 -15.08 -7.43
N ASP A 155 10.60 -16.41 -7.56
CA ASP A 155 11.85 -17.13 -7.33
C ASP A 155 12.77 -17.08 -8.56
N GLU A 156 13.99 -17.62 -8.41
CA GLU A 156 15.00 -17.68 -9.48
C GLU A 156 14.54 -18.42 -10.74
N LYS A 157 13.51 -19.26 -10.63
CA LYS A 157 12.91 -20.01 -11.75
C LYS A 157 11.72 -19.29 -12.37
N GLY A 158 11.43 -18.06 -11.93
CA GLY A 158 10.29 -17.27 -12.39
C GLY A 158 8.95 -17.69 -11.79
N ARG A 159 8.93 -18.57 -10.78
CA ARG A 159 7.69 -19.07 -10.17
C ARG A 159 7.19 -18.09 -9.13
N ILE A 160 5.87 -17.86 -9.13
CA ILE A 160 5.22 -16.91 -8.24
C ILE A 160 4.77 -17.62 -6.97
N GLU A 161 5.32 -17.22 -5.82
CA GLU A 161 4.97 -17.73 -4.50
C GLU A 161 3.61 -17.15 -4.07
N ARG A 162 2.66 -18.06 -3.77
CA ARG A 162 1.25 -17.72 -3.56
C ARG A 162 1.05 -16.76 -2.41
N ILE A 163 1.66 -17.03 -1.26
CA ILE A 163 1.40 -16.25 -0.05
C ILE A 163 1.94 -14.81 -0.19
N ALA A 164 3.17 -14.66 -0.70
CA ALA A 164 3.80 -13.37 -0.92
C ALA A 164 3.03 -12.55 -1.96
N TYR A 165 2.59 -13.19 -3.04
CA TYR A 165 1.77 -12.55 -4.06
C TYR A 165 0.39 -12.15 -3.53
N GLU A 166 -0.32 -13.06 -2.86
CA GLU A 166 -1.64 -12.81 -2.23
C GLU A 166 -1.60 -11.57 -1.32
N LEU A 167 -0.56 -11.44 -0.49
CA LEU A 167 -0.36 -10.25 0.35
C LEU A 167 -0.23 -8.96 -0.47
N CYS A 168 0.53 -8.99 -1.58
CA CYS A 168 0.66 -7.84 -2.47
C CYS A 168 -0.68 -7.48 -3.12
N VAL A 169 -1.45 -8.48 -3.56
CA VAL A 169 -2.79 -8.28 -4.13
C VAL A 169 -3.71 -7.61 -3.12
N LEU A 170 -3.69 -8.02 -1.85
CA LEU A 170 -4.55 -7.44 -0.82
C LEU A 170 -4.20 -5.99 -0.49
N VAL A 171 -2.91 -5.66 -0.48
CA VAL A 171 -2.46 -4.27 -0.32
C VAL A 171 -2.91 -3.43 -1.51
N ALA A 172 -2.66 -3.91 -2.74
CA ALA A 172 -3.05 -3.20 -3.96
C ALA A 172 -4.57 -3.02 -4.05
N LEU A 173 -5.36 -4.05 -3.72
CA LEU A 173 -6.82 -4.00 -3.68
C LEU A 173 -7.31 -2.99 -2.64
N ARG A 174 -6.77 -3.04 -1.41
CA ARG A 174 -7.11 -2.06 -0.37
C ARG A 174 -6.85 -0.64 -0.84
N ASP A 175 -5.70 -0.38 -1.44
CA ASP A 175 -5.31 0.96 -1.87
C ASP A 175 -6.12 1.45 -3.09
N ALA A 176 -6.56 0.53 -3.95
CA ALA A 176 -7.48 0.84 -5.05
C ALA A 176 -8.91 1.15 -4.54
N ILE A 177 -9.41 0.38 -3.57
CA ILE A 177 -10.72 0.62 -2.92
C ILE A 177 -10.72 1.94 -2.18
N ARG A 178 -9.66 2.25 -1.41
CA ARG A 178 -9.54 3.52 -0.68
C ARG A 178 -9.58 4.74 -1.59
N ARG A 179 -9.10 4.59 -2.83
CA ARG A 179 -9.14 5.64 -3.87
C ARG A 179 -10.41 5.59 -4.73
N ARG A 180 -11.28 4.60 -4.52
CA ARG A 180 -12.49 4.32 -5.33
C ARG A 180 -12.20 4.07 -6.81
N GLU A 181 -10.99 3.62 -7.11
CA GLU A 181 -10.59 3.15 -8.45
C GLU A 181 -11.17 1.76 -8.74
N ILE A 182 -11.24 0.96 -7.67
CA ILE A 182 -12.07 -0.24 -7.58
C ILE A 182 -13.15 0.05 -6.56
N TYR A 183 -14.38 -0.34 -6.84
CA TYR A 183 -15.51 -0.16 -5.95
C TYR A 183 -16.30 -1.46 -5.82
N VAL A 184 -17.20 -1.52 -4.85
CA VAL A 184 -18.01 -2.70 -4.56
C VAL A 184 -19.46 -2.36 -4.87
N ASP A 185 -20.11 -3.17 -5.70
CA ASP A 185 -21.53 -3.02 -5.98
C ASP A 185 -22.36 -3.23 -4.71
N GLY A 186 -23.40 -2.41 -4.52
CA GLY A 186 -24.15 -2.34 -3.27
C GLY A 186 -23.36 -1.80 -2.06
N GLY A 187 -22.11 -1.37 -2.25
CA GLY A 187 -21.33 -0.68 -1.23
C GLY A 187 -21.96 0.68 -0.87
N ASN A 188 -21.78 1.14 0.37
CA ASN A 188 -22.18 2.50 0.74
C ASN A 188 -21.01 3.47 0.49
N ARG A 189 -20.02 3.48 1.38
CA ARG A 189 -18.83 4.35 1.27
C ARG A 189 -17.95 4.04 0.05
N TRP A 190 -17.93 2.78 -0.38
CA TRP A 190 -17.04 2.28 -1.45
C TRP A 190 -17.82 1.93 -2.72
N ARG A 191 -18.91 2.67 -3.01
CA ARG A 191 -19.72 2.55 -4.22
C ARG A 191 -19.04 3.20 -5.43
N ASN A 192 -19.68 3.08 -6.59
CA ASN A 192 -19.24 3.71 -7.83
C ASN A 192 -19.01 5.22 -7.62
N PRO A 193 -17.80 5.76 -7.88
CA PRO A 193 -17.54 7.18 -7.73
C PRO A 193 -18.37 8.04 -8.71
N GLU A 194 -18.82 7.50 -9.84
CA GLU A 194 -19.67 8.24 -10.78
C GLU A 194 -21.07 8.55 -10.20
N ASP A 195 -21.54 7.75 -9.24
CA ASP A 195 -22.83 7.99 -8.57
C ASP A 195 -22.78 9.21 -7.63
N ASP A 196 -21.59 9.77 -7.37
CA ASP A 196 -21.44 11.03 -6.65
C ASP A 196 -21.65 12.25 -7.58
N LEU A 197 -21.77 12.05 -8.90
CA LEU A 197 -22.06 13.11 -9.86
C LEU A 197 -23.58 13.35 -9.98
N PRO A 198 -24.02 14.58 -10.33
CA PRO A 198 -25.40 14.84 -10.72
C PRO A 198 -25.83 13.93 -11.88
N GLY A 199 -27.07 13.43 -11.87
CA GLY A 199 -27.57 12.54 -12.92
C GLY A 199 -27.64 13.16 -14.32
N ASP A 200 -27.59 14.49 -14.41
CA ASP A 200 -27.52 15.26 -15.65
C ASP A 200 -26.09 15.73 -15.99
N PHE A 201 -25.06 15.28 -15.26
CA PHE A 201 -23.70 15.83 -15.34
C PHE A 201 -23.16 15.85 -16.77
N ASP A 202 -23.31 14.76 -17.52
CA ASP A 202 -22.81 14.68 -18.90
C ASP A 202 -23.53 15.65 -19.83
N THR A 203 -24.86 15.76 -19.71
CA THR A 203 -25.69 16.62 -20.57
C THR A 203 -25.58 18.10 -20.20
N ALA A 204 -25.38 18.40 -18.91
CA ALA A 204 -25.29 19.76 -18.36
C ALA A 204 -23.86 20.15 -17.97
N ARG A 205 -22.84 19.49 -18.55
CA ARG A 205 -21.43 19.65 -18.16
C ARG A 205 -20.97 21.11 -18.19
N GLU A 206 -21.36 21.86 -19.21
CA GLU A 206 -21.03 23.29 -19.33
C GLU A 206 -21.60 24.13 -18.17
N VAL A 207 -22.84 23.85 -17.78
CA VAL A 207 -23.52 24.53 -16.67
C VAL A 207 -22.84 24.21 -15.33
N HIS A 208 -22.54 22.93 -15.09
CA HIS A 208 -21.87 22.48 -13.87
C HIS A 208 -20.47 23.10 -13.72
N TYR A 209 -19.67 23.11 -14.79
CA TYR A 209 -18.33 23.72 -14.77
C TYR A 209 -18.37 25.24 -14.60
N ALA A 210 -19.33 25.92 -15.26
CA ALA A 210 -19.53 27.36 -15.08
C ALA A 210 -19.89 27.71 -13.63
N ALA A 211 -20.72 26.90 -12.96
CA ALA A 211 -21.14 27.14 -11.57
C ALA A 211 -19.96 27.09 -10.58
N ILE A 212 -18.99 26.21 -10.79
CA ILE A 212 -17.77 26.11 -9.98
C ILE A 212 -16.60 26.98 -10.50
N ARG A 213 -16.85 27.79 -11.54
CA ARG A 213 -15.88 28.68 -12.20
C ARG A 213 -14.64 27.93 -12.69
N GLN A 214 -14.83 26.71 -13.23
CA GLN A 214 -13.75 25.89 -13.78
C GLN A 214 -13.84 25.80 -15.30
N PRO A 215 -12.70 25.73 -16.01
CA PRO A 215 -12.69 25.55 -17.45
C PRO A 215 -13.06 24.11 -17.81
N LEU A 216 -13.74 23.94 -18.95
CA LEU A 216 -14.07 22.61 -19.49
C LEU A 216 -12.83 21.84 -19.95
N ASP A 217 -11.79 22.55 -20.39
CA ASP A 217 -10.52 21.95 -20.79
C ASP A 217 -9.63 21.75 -19.56
N PRO A 218 -9.31 20.50 -19.18
CA PRO A 218 -8.44 20.22 -18.05
C PRO A 218 -7.03 20.81 -18.22
N THR A 219 -6.57 20.99 -19.45
CA THR A 219 -5.24 21.57 -19.74
C THR A 219 -5.17 23.03 -19.32
N GLN A 220 -6.25 23.80 -19.53
CA GLN A 220 -6.35 25.19 -19.09
C GLN A 220 -6.32 25.29 -17.56
N PHE A 221 -7.02 24.39 -16.87
CA PHE A 221 -7.01 24.34 -15.42
C PHE A 221 -5.61 24.07 -14.87
N ILE A 222 -4.90 23.07 -15.40
CA ILE A 222 -3.54 22.71 -14.98
C ILE A 222 -2.56 23.87 -15.22
N ALA A 223 -2.64 24.53 -16.38
CA ALA A 223 -1.79 25.68 -16.67
C ALA A 223 -2.00 26.84 -15.67
N GLY A 224 -3.25 27.07 -15.25
CA GLY A 224 -3.57 28.05 -14.21
C GLY A 224 -2.96 27.73 -12.85
N LEU A 225 -2.90 26.45 -12.47
CA LEU A 225 -2.26 26.01 -11.22
C LEU A 225 -0.73 26.10 -11.25
N GLN A 226 -0.10 25.91 -12.42
CA GLN A 226 1.37 25.97 -12.56
C GLN A 226 1.91 27.40 -12.62
N SER A 227 1.04 28.39 -12.84
CA SER A 227 1.41 29.80 -13.01
C SER A 227 1.17 30.68 -11.78
N GLY A 228 0.63 30.12 -10.69
CA GLY A 228 0.45 30.79 -9.39
C GLY A 228 1.35 30.19 -8.31
#